data_AF-A0A0L7KH30-F1
#
_entry.id   AF-A0A0L7KH30-F1
#
_cell.length_a   1.000
_cell.length_b   1.000
_cell.length_c   1.000
_cell.angle_alpha   90.00
_cell.angle_beta   90.00
_cell.angle_gamma   90.00
#
_symmetry.space_group_name_H-M   'P 1'
#
loop_
_entity.id
_entity.type
_entity.pdbx_description
1 polymer ?
#
loop_
_entity_poly.entity_id
_entity_poly.type
_entity_poly.pdbx_seq_one_letter_code
_entity_poly.pdbx_strand_id
1 'polypeptide(L)'
;MPNKKCVKCKKNITKKGPGIECSRCDKVVHADPACSKLSNKQLNTIRNSPGIEWSCEECLQNLSRRSSFVIPDDDGDDEESDS
;
A
#
# COMPACT_ATOMS: atom_id res chain seq x y z
N MET A 1 -7.46 -25.75 -11.35
CA MET A 1 -7.61 -24.42 -10.70
C MET A 1 -7.30 -23.35 -11.73
N PRO A 2 -8.17 -22.34 -11.94
CA PRO A 2 -7.88 -21.28 -12.90
C PRO A 2 -6.63 -20.50 -12.46
N ASN A 3 -5.69 -20.30 -13.38
CA ASN A 3 -4.50 -19.49 -13.14
C ASN A 3 -4.94 -18.03 -12.93
N LYS A 4 -4.83 -17.52 -11.69
CA LYS A 4 -5.06 -16.09 -11.41
C LYS A 4 -4.09 -15.24 -12.24
N LYS A 5 -4.56 -14.11 -12.76
CA LYS A 5 -3.75 -13.14 -13.54
C LYS A 5 -3.56 -11.86 -12.76
N CYS A 6 -2.36 -11.29 -12.85
CA CYS A 6 -2.08 -9.98 -12.29
C CYS A 6 -2.89 -8.91 -13.03
N VAL A 7 -3.69 -8.14 -12.31
CA VAL A 7 -4.50 -7.08 -12.92
C VAL A 7 -3.67 -5.94 -13.50
N LYS A 8 -2.44 -5.73 -13.00
CA LYS A 8 -1.53 -4.65 -13.41
C LYS A 8 -0.76 -4.97 -14.68
N CYS A 9 -0.05 -6.10 -14.74
CA CYS A 9 0.80 -6.47 -15.87
C CYS A 9 0.16 -7.50 -16.82
N LYS A 10 -1.05 -7.98 -16.51
CA LYS A 10 -1.82 -8.99 -17.26
C LYS A 10 -1.16 -10.36 -17.43
N LYS A 11 0.01 -10.59 -16.81
CA LYS A 11 0.71 -11.89 -16.79
C LYS A 11 0.13 -12.82 -15.71
N ASN A 12 0.37 -14.11 -15.87
CA ASN A 12 -0.09 -15.12 -14.92
C ASN A 12 0.67 -15.02 -13.59
N ILE A 13 -0.05 -15.25 -12.49
CA ILE A 13 0.55 -15.48 -11.17
C ILE A 13 1.13 -16.90 -11.16
N THR A 14 2.35 -17.06 -10.66
CA THR A 14 3.04 -18.36 -10.62
C THR A 14 3.75 -18.55 -9.29
N LYS A 15 4.27 -19.75 -9.02
CA LYS A 15 5.11 -19.97 -7.81
C LYS A 15 6.35 -19.07 -7.77
N LYS A 16 6.94 -18.75 -8.93
CA LYS A 16 8.12 -17.88 -9.05
C LYS A 16 7.76 -16.39 -8.98
N GLY A 17 6.55 -16.03 -9.41
CA GLY A 17 5.99 -14.69 -9.32
C GLY A 17 4.70 -14.74 -8.51
N PRO A 18 4.79 -14.81 -7.18
CA PRO A 18 3.62 -14.94 -6.31
C PRO A 18 2.70 -13.73 -6.44
N GLY A 19 1.42 -13.93 -6.17
CA GLY A 19 0.42 -12.88 -6.16
C GLY A 19 0.08 -12.45 -4.75
N ILE A 20 -0.36 -11.20 -4.61
CA ILE A 20 -0.98 -10.67 -3.41
C ILE A 20 -2.40 -10.21 -3.76
N GLU A 21 -3.36 -10.53 -2.89
CA GLU A 21 -4.79 -10.27 -3.08
C GLU A 21 -5.23 -9.10 -2.22
N CYS A 22 -6.00 -8.18 -2.82
CA CYS A 22 -6.56 -7.05 -2.10
C CYS A 22 -7.71 -7.52 -1.22
N SER A 23 -7.66 -7.27 0.09
CA SER A 23 -8.70 -7.71 1.03
C SER A 23 -10.07 -7.04 0.86
N ARG A 24 -10.21 -6.10 -0.08
CA ARG A 24 -11.45 -5.34 -0.29
C ARG A 24 -12.14 -5.57 -1.62
N CYS A 25 -11.39 -5.90 -2.66
CA CYS A 25 -11.94 -6.04 -4.01
C CYS A 25 -11.47 -7.31 -4.72
N ASP A 26 -10.77 -8.20 -3.99
CA ASP A 26 -10.28 -9.50 -4.42
C ASP A 26 -9.39 -9.47 -5.68
N LYS A 27 -8.96 -8.27 -6.10
CA LYS A 27 -8.02 -8.10 -7.21
C LYS A 27 -6.66 -8.64 -6.78
N VAL A 28 -6.05 -9.39 -7.68
CA VAL A 28 -4.71 -9.95 -7.48
C VAL A 28 -3.70 -9.24 -8.36
N VAL A 29 -2.58 -8.83 -7.76
CA VAL A 29 -1.39 -8.31 -8.45
C VAL A 29 -0.18 -9.17 -8.10
N HIS A 30 0.91 -9.07 -8.85
CA HIS A 30 2.17 -9.68 -8.42
C HIS A 30 2.64 -9.03 -7.11
N ALA A 31 3.13 -9.86 -6.19
CA ALA A 31 3.78 -9.47 -4.96
C ALA A 31 5.21 -8.97 -5.25
N ASP A 32 5.31 -7.92 -6.06
CA ASP A 32 6.54 -7.24 -6.42
C ASP A 32 6.36 -5.71 -6.37
N PRO A 33 7.45 -4.94 -6.31
CA PRO A 33 7.36 -3.47 -6.25
C PRO A 33 6.74 -2.82 -7.48
N ALA A 34 6.81 -3.45 -8.65
CA ALA A 34 6.27 -2.88 -9.89
C ALA A 34 4.74 -2.95 -9.92
N CYS A 35 4.16 -4.05 -9.44
CA CYS A 35 2.73 -4.35 -9.51
C CYS A 35 1.98 -3.94 -8.24
N SER A 36 2.56 -4.19 -7.07
CA SER A 36 1.90 -3.92 -5.77
C SER A 36 2.25 -2.55 -5.18
N LYS A 37 3.30 -1.88 -5.70
CA LYS A 37 3.87 -0.64 -5.14
C LYS A 37 4.39 -0.79 -3.71
N LEU A 38 4.61 -2.01 -3.26
CA LEU A 38 5.22 -2.32 -1.98
C LEU A 38 6.71 -2.59 -2.16
N SER A 39 7.53 -2.12 -1.22
CA SER A 39 8.93 -2.54 -1.12
C SER A 39 9.04 -4.02 -0.75
N ASN A 40 10.18 -4.64 -1.07
CA ASN A 40 10.46 -6.03 -0.68
C ASN A 40 10.36 -6.25 0.83
N LYS A 41 10.72 -5.25 1.64
CA LYS A 41 10.60 -5.31 3.11
C LYS A 41 9.13 -5.41 3.52
N GLN A 42 8.26 -4.55 2.98
CA GLN A 42 6.82 -4.57 3.26
C GLN A 42 6.17 -5.88 2.81
N LEU A 43 6.53 -6.39 1.62
CA LEU A 43 6.07 -7.68 1.12
C LEU A 43 6.46 -8.83 2.06
N ASN A 44 7.70 -8.82 2.56
CA ASN A 44 8.15 -9.83 3.52
C ASN A 44 7.42 -9.71 4.86
N THR A 45 7.17 -8.49 5.33
CA THR A 45 6.38 -8.25 6.55
C THR A 45 4.97 -8.82 6.41
N ILE A 46 4.25 -8.51 5.32
CA ILE A 46 2.90 -9.02 5.07
C ILE A 46 2.89 -10.54 5.00
N ARG A 47 3.88 -11.14 4.32
CA ARG A 47 3.98 -12.60 4.18
C ARG A 47 4.16 -13.33 5.51
N ASN A 48 4.95 -12.75 6.42
CA ASN A 48 5.36 -13.42 7.66
C ASN A 48 4.53 -12.99 8.88
N SER A 49 3.69 -11.96 8.76
CA SER A 49 2.91 -11.41 9.86
C SER A 49 1.43 -11.75 9.66
N PRO A 50 0.91 -12.80 10.31
CA PRO A 50 -0.51 -13.10 10.25
C PRO A 50 -1.32 -11.92 10.80
N GLY A 51 -2.40 -11.56 10.11
CA GLY A 51 -3.26 -10.42 10.46
C GLY A 51 -2.94 -9.11 9.74
N ILE A 52 -1.85 -9.04 8.97
CA ILE A 52 -1.62 -7.90 8.08
C ILE A 52 -2.24 -8.18 6.71
N GLU A 53 -3.22 -7.37 6.34
CA GLU A 53 -3.84 -7.41 5.03
C GLU A 53 -3.32 -6.31 4.11
N TRP A 54 -3.30 -6.58 2.81
CA TRP A 54 -2.99 -5.57 1.80
C TRP A 54 -4.26 -5.10 1.11
N SER A 55 -4.34 -3.79 0.87
CA SER A 55 -5.37 -3.16 0.05
C SER A 55 -4.72 -2.44 -1.13
N CYS A 56 -5.31 -2.57 -2.32
CA CYS A 56 -4.82 -1.88 -3.51
C CYS A 56 -5.04 -0.37 -3.41
N GLU A 57 -4.27 0.38 -4.20
CA GLU A 57 -4.31 1.85 -4.22
C GLU A 57 -5.72 2.41 -4.47
N GLU A 58 -6.49 1.82 -5.39
CA GLU A 58 -7.87 2.24 -5.68
C GLU A 58 -8.76 2.13 -4.42
N CYS A 59 -8.60 1.04 -3.67
CA CYS A 59 -9.35 0.82 -2.43
C CYS A 59 -8.89 1.75 -1.29
N LEU A 60 -7.60 2.09 -1.25
CA LEU A 60 -7.04 3.04 -0.30
C LEU A 60 -7.43 4.50 -0.63
N GLN A 61 -7.64 4.84 -1.89
CA GLN A 61 -8.12 6.16 -2.30
C GLN A 61 -9.62 6.35 -2.02
N ASN A 62 -10.41 5.27 -2.15
CA ASN A 62 -11.84 5.27 -1.82
C ASN A 62 -12.11 5.27 -0.30
N LEU A 63 -11.10 4.95 0.51
CA LEU A 63 -11.13 5.26 1.93
C LEU A 63 -10.99 6.76 2.08
N SER A 64 -12.05 7.42 2.58
CA SER A 64 -12.00 8.81 3.02
C SER A 64 -10.69 9.04 3.77
N ARG A 65 -9.83 9.89 3.23
CA ARG A 65 -8.53 10.26 3.80
C ARG A 65 -8.78 11.05 5.09
N ARG A 66 -9.24 10.37 6.15
CA ARG A 66 -9.08 10.86 7.51
C ARG A 66 -7.60 10.78 7.81
N SER A 67 -6.90 11.87 7.51
CA SER A 67 -5.62 12.17 8.13
C SER A 67 -5.85 12.10 9.64
N SER A 68 -5.31 11.06 10.28
CA SER A 68 -5.21 10.98 11.74
C SER A 68 -4.03 11.79 12.27
N PHE A 69 -3.32 12.49 11.38
CA PHE A 69 -2.30 13.46 11.76
C PHE A 69 -2.99 14.73 12.20
N VAL A 70 -2.77 15.09 13.46
CA VAL A 70 -2.98 16.43 13.98
C VAL A 70 -1.71 17.20 13.65
N ILE A 71 -1.82 18.22 12.79
CA ILE A 71 -0.77 19.23 12.65
C ILE A 71 -1.10 20.27 13.71
N PRO A 72 -0.29 20.45 14.77
CA PRO A 72 -0.47 21.56 15.68
C PRO A 72 -0.39 22.86 14.87
N ASP A 73 -1.35 23.76 15.06
CA ASP A 73 -1.20 25.12 14.59
C ASP A 73 0.11 25.66 15.20
N ASP A 74 1.02 26.12 14.34
CA ASP A 74 2.22 26.86 14.73
C ASP A 74 1.73 28.20 15.26
N ASP A 75 1.34 28.25 16.54
CA ASP A 75 1.04 29.49 17.24
C ASP A 75 2.32 30.35 17.19
N GLY A 76 2.25 31.41 16.39
CA GLY A 76 3.37 32.26 16.05
C GLY A 76 4.06 32.88 17.26
N ASP A 77 5.39 32.90 17.19
CA ASP A 77 6.25 33.79 17.95
C ASP A 77 7.05 34.61 16.93
N ASP A 78 6.44 35.72 16.48
CA ASP A 78 7.16 36.85 15.90
C ASP A 78 7.96 37.50 17.05
N GLU A 79 9.25 37.21 17.15
CA GLU A 79 10.20 38.17 17.76
C GLU A 79 11.26 38.58 16.73
N GLU A 80 11.10 39.82 16.30
CA GLU A 80 12.12 40.65 15.66
C GLU A 80 13.47 40.56 16.40
N SER A 81 14.56 40.50 15.65
CA SER A 81 15.86 40.90 16.17
C SER A 81 16.68 41.49 15.03
N ASP A 82 16.57 42.80 14.91
CA ASP A 82 17.53 43.70 14.29
C ASP A 82 18.83 43.66 15.11
N SER A 83 19.96 43.27 14.49
CA SER A 83 21.34 43.65 14.84
C SER A 83 22.32 43.20 13.76
#